data_AF-A0A7S4HP68-F1
#
_entry.id   AF-A0A7S4HP68-F1
#
_cell.length_a   1.000
_cell.length_b   1.000
_cell.length_c   1.000
_cell.angle_alpha   90.00
_cell.angle_beta   90.00
_cell.angle_gamma   90.00
#
_symmetry.space_group_name_H-M   'P 1'
#
loop_
_entity.id
_entity.type
_entity.pdbx_description
1 polymer ?
#
loop_
_entity_poly.entity_id
_entity_poly.type
_entity_poly.pdbx_seq_one_letter_code
_entity_poly.pdbx_strand_id
1 'polypeptide(L)'
;DRETHSYGGCLVGRPLRTVRAWDFASVSAMACDACTADSRCSGWRTVDNVTATLYTGRLRQSDERCIGGEKWVSPWGSSWGSAGDLGGFWFSTPQQGMCADGAPLGTGGCTWRVVEATYRNASCVDKRVDAAIEDYGSRCFETCAKPLNRTGDCYLACYKNALLGDASYNLSAVPHAQLISHWEAGFEEGGCPAVTPAPCRGEQCGP
;
A
#
# COMPACT_ATOMS: atom_id res chain seq x y z
N ASP A 1 1.67 -26.66 17.97
CA ASP A 1 2.91 -25.86 17.84
C ASP A 1 2.64 -24.60 17.06
N ARG A 2 2.61 -23.45 17.74
CA ARG A 2 2.47 -22.13 17.12
C ARG A 2 3.85 -21.70 16.62
N GLU A 3 4.07 -21.74 15.31
CA GLU A 3 5.24 -21.12 14.69
C GLU A 3 5.24 -19.62 15.02
N THR A 4 6.19 -19.22 15.86
CA THR A 4 6.56 -17.83 16.09
C THR A 4 7.19 -17.31 14.81
N HIS A 5 6.38 -16.66 13.96
CA HIS A 5 6.91 -15.91 12.81
C HIS A 5 7.84 -14.81 13.34
N SER A 6 9.14 -14.97 13.08
CA SER A 6 10.11 -13.91 13.29
C SER A 6 9.82 -12.82 12.27
N TYR A 7 9.30 -11.69 12.73
CA TYR A 7 9.13 -10.49 11.90
C TYR A 7 10.52 -9.94 11.58
N GLY A 8 11.13 -10.42 10.49
CA GLY A 8 12.44 -9.93 10.04
C GLY A 8 13.20 -10.79 9.03
N GLY A 9 12.76 -12.03 8.78
CA GLY A 9 13.39 -12.91 7.79
C GLY A 9 12.92 -12.63 6.37
N CYS A 10 13.84 -12.61 5.41
CA CYS A 10 13.53 -12.40 4.00
C CYS A 10 12.70 -13.54 3.39
N LEU A 11 11.81 -13.23 2.46
CA LEU A 11 11.05 -14.26 1.72
C LEU A 11 11.91 -14.92 0.64
N VAL A 12 12.05 -16.24 0.70
CA VAL A 12 12.68 -17.05 -0.35
C VAL A 12 11.70 -18.08 -0.90
N GLY A 13 11.78 -18.34 -2.19
CA GLY A 13 10.96 -19.31 -2.88
C GLY A 13 11.59 -19.70 -4.21
N ARG A 14 10.83 -20.39 -5.06
CA ARG A 14 11.26 -20.68 -6.42
C ARG A 14 11.19 -19.39 -7.26
N PRO A 15 12.29 -18.87 -7.81
CA PRO A 15 12.26 -17.65 -8.61
C PRO A 15 11.32 -17.82 -9.81
N LEU A 16 10.43 -16.86 -10.00
CA LEU A 16 9.50 -16.80 -11.13
C LEU A 16 10.07 -15.90 -12.24
N ARG A 17 10.39 -14.65 -11.89
CA ARG A 17 11.03 -13.66 -12.76
C ARG A 17 11.56 -12.49 -11.93
N THR A 18 12.37 -11.65 -12.52
CA THR A 18 12.82 -10.40 -11.92
C THR A 18 12.17 -9.20 -12.59
N VAL A 19 11.92 -8.15 -11.82
CA VAL A 19 11.57 -6.83 -12.31
C VAL A 19 12.61 -5.84 -11.80
N ARG A 20 12.85 -4.77 -12.57
CA ARG A 20 13.86 -3.77 -12.24
C ARG A 20 13.28 -2.38 -12.41
N ALA A 21 13.57 -1.50 -11.47
CA ALA A 21 13.20 -0.10 -11.50
C ALA A 21 14.37 0.78 -11.04
N TRP A 22 14.12 2.07 -10.92
CA TRP A 22 15.13 3.08 -10.64
C TRP A 22 15.45 3.25 -9.16
N ASP A 23 14.48 2.94 -8.29
CA ASP A 23 14.57 3.07 -6.85
C ASP A 23 13.65 2.07 -6.13
N PHE A 24 13.72 2.10 -4.79
CA PHE A 24 12.99 1.18 -3.92
C PHE A 24 11.47 1.28 -4.11
N ALA A 25 10.94 2.49 -4.20
CA ALA A 25 9.50 2.73 -4.33
C ALA A 25 8.99 2.17 -5.67
N SER A 26 9.69 2.49 -6.75
CA SER A 26 9.37 2.07 -8.10
C SER A 26 9.48 0.55 -8.26
N VAL A 27 10.51 -0.09 -7.68
CA VAL A 27 10.68 -1.54 -7.78
C VAL A 27 9.66 -2.28 -6.94
N SER A 28 9.29 -1.75 -5.77
CA SER A 28 8.26 -2.33 -4.91
C SER A 28 6.88 -2.27 -5.56
N ALA A 29 6.51 -1.11 -6.11
CA ALA A 29 5.29 -0.92 -6.88
C ALA A 29 5.21 -1.89 -8.06
N MET A 30 6.26 -1.91 -8.89
CA MET A 30 6.33 -2.77 -10.07
C MET A 30 6.29 -4.26 -9.70
N ALA A 31 6.93 -4.65 -8.59
CA ALA A 31 6.91 -6.03 -8.11
C ALA A 31 5.53 -6.45 -7.60
N CYS A 32 4.83 -5.56 -6.89
CA CYS A 32 3.45 -5.76 -6.49
C CYS A 32 2.54 -5.96 -7.71
N ASP A 33 2.54 -5.02 -8.66
CA ASP A 33 1.69 -5.10 -9.86
C ASP A 33 1.99 -6.35 -10.68
N ALA A 34 3.28 -6.62 -10.91
CA ALA A 34 3.74 -7.80 -11.62
C ALA A 34 3.36 -9.11 -10.94
N CYS A 35 3.30 -9.13 -9.60
CA CYS A 35 2.92 -10.30 -8.82
C CYS A 35 1.39 -10.45 -8.71
N THR A 36 0.66 -9.35 -8.66
CA THR A 36 -0.81 -9.35 -8.70
C THR A 36 -1.31 -9.90 -10.03
N ALA A 37 -0.76 -9.41 -11.14
CA ALA A 37 -1.15 -9.81 -12.50
C ALA A 37 -0.76 -11.25 -12.87
N ASP A 38 0.25 -11.83 -12.22
CA ASP A 38 0.66 -13.23 -12.47
C ASP A 38 0.07 -14.16 -11.40
N SER A 39 -0.87 -15.02 -11.80
CA SER A 39 -1.52 -15.99 -10.91
C SER A 39 -0.55 -17.00 -10.29
N ARG A 40 0.63 -17.18 -10.89
CA ARG A 40 1.69 -18.07 -10.36
C ARG A 40 2.53 -17.37 -9.30
N CYS A 41 2.48 -16.04 -9.20
CA CYS A 41 3.26 -15.32 -8.22
C CYS A 41 2.68 -15.53 -6.82
N SER A 42 3.53 -15.87 -5.88
CA SER A 42 3.20 -16.06 -4.47
C SER A 42 3.83 -14.99 -3.58
N GLY A 43 4.68 -14.14 -4.12
CA GLY A 43 5.28 -12.99 -3.44
C GLY A 43 6.51 -12.48 -4.17
N TRP A 44 7.17 -11.49 -3.60
CA TRP A 44 8.38 -10.89 -4.16
C TRP A 44 9.31 -10.39 -3.06
N ARG A 45 10.58 -10.19 -3.41
CA ARG A 45 11.57 -9.51 -2.55
C ARG A 45 12.48 -8.60 -3.35
N THR A 46 13.13 -7.65 -2.70
CA THR A 46 14.28 -6.89 -3.21
C THR A 46 15.41 -6.89 -2.17
N VAL A 47 16.64 -7.01 -2.65
CA VAL A 47 17.88 -7.00 -1.83
C VAL A 47 18.76 -5.78 -2.12
N ASP A 48 18.57 -5.15 -3.27
CA ASP A 48 19.38 -4.05 -3.79
C ASP A 48 18.56 -2.77 -4.00
N ASN A 49 17.30 -2.76 -3.58
CA ASN A 49 16.34 -1.66 -3.73
C ASN A 49 16.03 -1.25 -5.17
N VAL A 50 16.54 -1.94 -6.19
CA VAL A 50 16.29 -1.59 -7.61
C VAL A 50 15.88 -2.80 -8.44
N THR A 51 16.11 -4.00 -7.94
CA THR A 51 15.72 -5.27 -8.54
C THR A 51 14.86 -6.04 -7.55
N ALA A 52 13.67 -6.45 -7.98
CA ALA A 52 12.82 -7.36 -7.23
C ALA A 52 12.73 -8.72 -7.92
N THR A 53 12.89 -9.77 -7.13
CA THR A 53 12.65 -11.16 -7.56
C THR A 53 11.24 -11.56 -7.13
N LEU A 54 10.41 -11.91 -8.10
CA LEU A 54 9.11 -12.53 -7.87
C LEU A 54 9.31 -14.03 -7.67
N TYR A 55 8.50 -14.61 -6.80
CA TYR A 55 8.54 -16.02 -6.41
C TYR A 55 7.24 -16.72 -6.74
N THR A 56 7.32 -18.04 -6.91
CA THR A 56 6.15 -18.92 -7.08
C THR A 56 6.19 -20.07 -6.08
N GLY A 57 5.01 -20.54 -5.71
CA GLY A 57 4.83 -21.67 -4.79
C GLY A 57 4.96 -21.26 -3.32
N ARG A 58 5.27 -22.23 -2.45
CA ARG A 58 5.38 -22.00 -1.01
C ARG A 58 6.62 -21.16 -0.70
N LEU A 59 6.41 -19.99 -0.10
CA LEU A 59 7.49 -19.15 0.40
C LEU A 59 7.99 -19.66 1.75
N ARG A 60 9.25 -19.35 2.06
CA ARG A 60 9.90 -19.61 3.35
C ARG A 60 10.61 -18.35 3.81
N GLN A 61 10.78 -18.21 5.12
CA GLN A 61 11.67 -17.19 5.67
C GLN A 61 13.13 -17.64 5.55
N SER A 62 14.00 -16.67 5.29
CA SER A 62 15.45 -16.78 5.23
C SER A 62 16.05 -15.84 6.29
N ASP A 63 17.27 -16.13 6.73
CA ASP A 63 18.04 -15.28 7.64
C ASP A 63 18.60 -14.01 6.95
N GLU A 64 18.45 -13.91 5.62
CA GLU A 64 18.84 -12.72 4.87
C GLU A 64 17.97 -11.51 5.25
N ARG A 65 18.56 -10.31 5.25
CA ARG A 65 17.82 -9.05 5.36
C ARG A 65 17.38 -8.59 3.99
N CYS A 66 16.07 -8.47 3.79
CA CYS A 66 15.51 -7.92 2.56
C CYS A 66 14.15 -7.29 2.85
N ILE A 67 13.60 -6.60 1.84
CA ILE A 67 12.21 -6.14 1.87
C ILE A 67 11.43 -6.94 0.84
N GLY A 68 10.21 -7.36 1.17
CA GLY A 68 9.37 -8.14 0.27
C GLY A 68 7.94 -8.24 0.76
N GLY A 69 7.09 -8.80 -0.09
CA GLY A 69 5.68 -9.04 0.21
C GLY A 69 5.27 -10.44 -0.23
N GLU A 70 4.53 -11.15 0.61
CA GLU A 70 3.90 -12.44 0.27
C GLU A 70 2.49 -12.19 -0.25
N LYS A 71 2.17 -12.67 -1.45
CA LYS A 71 0.81 -12.60 -2.01
C LYS A 71 -0.14 -13.47 -1.19
N TRP A 72 -0.82 -12.85 -0.25
CA TRP A 72 -1.86 -13.52 0.53
C TRP A 72 -3.07 -13.78 -0.36
N VAL A 73 -3.47 -15.04 -0.52
CA VAL A 73 -4.72 -15.43 -1.18
C VAL A 73 -5.61 -16.02 -0.09
N SER A 74 -6.70 -15.32 0.25
CA SER A 74 -7.68 -15.88 1.18
C SER A 74 -8.31 -17.15 0.58
N PRO A 75 -8.86 -18.06 1.42
CA PRO A 75 -9.55 -19.27 0.95
C PRO A 75 -10.72 -19.00 -0.02
N TRP A 76 -11.17 -17.74 -0.10
CA TRP A 76 -12.28 -17.27 -0.93
C TRP A 76 -11.82 -16.42 -2.13
N GLY A 77 -10.53 -16.44 -2.45
CA GLY A 77 -9.99 -15.86 -3.69
C GLY A 77 -9.69 -14.36 -3.66
N SER A 78 -9.90 -13.63 -2.54
CA SER A 78 -9.46 -12.23 -2.43
C SER A 78 -8.04 -12.14 -1.90
N SER A 79 -7.21 -11.32 -2.55
CA SER A 79 -5.86 -10.99 -2.10
C SER A 79 -5.79 -9.57 -1.53
N TRP A 80 -5.27 -9.47 -0.31
CA TRP A 80 -4.89 -8.25 0.43
C TRP A 80 -5.97 -7.47 1.20
N GLY A 81 -5.55 -6.94 2.36
CA GLY A 81 -6.35 -6.12 3.27
C GLY A 81 -6.08 -4.62 3.07
N SER A 82 -7.18 -3.86 3.11
CA SER A 82 -7.41 -2.41 3.30
C SER A 82 -6.49 -1.35 2.67
N ALA A 83 -5.17 -1.53 2.57
CA ALA A 83 -4.26 -0.52 2.00
C ALA A 83 -3.82 -0.82 0.55
N GLY A 84 -3.93 -2.08 0.11
CA GLY A 84 -3.55 -2.50 -1.25
C GLY A 84 -4.61 -2.20 -2.32
N ASP A 85 -5.90 -2.26 -1.96
CA ASP A 85 -7.02 -2.02 -2.89
C ASP A 85 -7.26 -0.54 -3.19
N LEU A 86 -6.63 0.37 -2.43
CA LEU A 86 -6.75 1.82 -2.61
C LEU A 86 -5.81 2.38 -3.67
N GLY A 87 -5.09 1.55 -4.41
CA GLY A 87 -4.00 2.04 -5.26
C GLY A 87 -3.03 2.91 -4.46
N GLY A 88 -2.83 2.58 -3.18
CA GLY A 88 -2.05 3.33 -2.21
C GLY A 88 -0.56 3.23 -2.49
N PHE A 89 -0.16 3.68 -3.67
CA PHE A 89 1.21 4.01 -3.95
C PHE A 89 1.56 5.21 -3.08
N TRP A 90 2.58 5.06 -2.24
CA TRP A 90 3.32 6.21 -1.74
C TRP A 90 4.04 6.85 -2.94
N PHE A 91 3.33 7.65 -3.73
CA PHE A 91 3.94 8.57 -4.69
C PHE A 91 3.99 9.95 -4.03
N SER A 92 5.17 10.36 -3.60
CA SER A 92 5.48 11.77 -3.43
C SER A 92 5.53 12.41 -4.83
N THR A 93 4.40 12.86 -5.36
CA THR A 93 4.39 13.69 -6.56
C THR A 93 3.80 15.06 -6.27
N PRO A 94 4.57 15.98 -5.65
CA PRO A 94 4.30 17.39 -5.86
C PRO A 94 4.64 17.73 -7.32
N GLN A 95 3.79 18.53 -7.95
CA GLN A 95 4.03 19.14 -9.27
C GLN A 95 5.34 19.96 -9.30
N GLN A 96 5.81 20.39 -8.12
CA GLN A 96 7.09 21.06 -7.92
C GLN A 96 8.25 20.05 -8.01
N GLY A 97 8.91 20.02 -9.18
CA GLY A 97 10.06 19.16 -9.46
C GLY A 97 9.88 18.22 -10.65
N MET A 98 8.73 18.27 -11.33
CA MET A 98 8.51 17.51 -12.56
C MET A 98 9.50 17.96 -13.64
N CYS A 99 10.08 17.00 -14.34
CA CYS A 99 10.92 17.29 -15.49
C CYS A 99 10.11 17.95 -16.61
N ALA A 100 10.75 18.82 -17.38
CA ALA A 100 10.14 19.37 -18.58
C ALA A 100 9.76 18.22 -19.55
N ASP A 101 8.66 18.40 -20.31
CA ASP A 101 8.19 17.41 -21.26
C ASP A 101 9.29 17.00 -22.25
N GLY A 102 9.55 15.69 -22.33
CA GLY A 102 10.58 15.12 -23.19
C GLY A 102 12.01 15.18 -22.63
N ALA A 103 12.23 15.73 -21.44
CA ALA A 103 13.55 15.74 -20.81
C ALA A 103 13.95 14.32 -20.33
N PRO A 104 15.15 13.82 -20.70
CA PRO A 104 15.64 12.54 -20.19
C PRO A 104 15.94 12.63 -18.69
N LEU A 105 15.40 11.68 -17.91
CA LEU A 105 15.75 11.51 -16.49
C LEU A 105 17.28 11.41 -16.31
N GLY A 106 17.83 12.14 -15.35
CA GLY A 106 19.27 12.17 -15.05
C GLY A 106 20.08 13.22 -15.84
N THR A 107 19.45 14.02 -16.69
CA THR A 107 20.14 15.06 -17.49
C THR A 107 19.65 16.47 -17.13
N GLY A 108 20.52 17.48 -17.17
CA GLY A 108 20.12 18.88 -16.97
C GLY A 108 19.45 19.20 -15.62
N GLY A 109 19.73 18.43 -14.57
CA GLY A 109 19.08 18.60 -13.25
C GLY A 109 17.68 17.99 -13.13
N CYS A 110 17.18 17.31 -14.17
CA CYS A 110 15.98 16.49 -14.14
C CYS A 110 16.28 15.20 -13.36
N THR A 111 16.20 15.27 -12.05
CA THR A 111 16.34 14.14 -11.13
C THR A 111 15.19 14.18 -10.15
N TRP A 112 14.64 13.01 -9.78
CA TRP A 112 13.67 12.95 -8.70
C TRP A 112 14.39 13.14 -7.36
N ARG A 113 14.11 14.27 -6.70
CA ARG A 113 14.38 14.43 -5.28
C ARG A 113 13.16 15.03 -4.63
N VAL A 114 12.81 14.55 -3.45
CA VAL A 114 11.80 15.21 -2.62
C VAL A 114 12.39 16.53 -2.16
N VAL A 115 11.97 17.62 -2.82
CA VAL A 115 12.49 18.97 -2.54
C VAL A 115 11.89 19.51 -1.25
N GLU A 116 10.63 19.16 -1.01
CA GLU A 116 9.87 19.49 0.19
C GLU A 116 8.83 18.38 0.40
N ALA A 117 8.63 17.99 1.66
CA ALA A 117 7.60 17.04 2.04
C ALA A 117 6.81 17.60 3.20
N THR A 118 5.50 17.57 3.02
CA THR A 118 4.55 17.95 4.04
C THR A 118 4.03 16.68 4.70
N TYR A 119 4.31 16.49 5.99
CA TYR A 119 3.91 15.30 6.71
C TYR A 119 2.59 15.53 7.43
N ARG A 120 1.75 14.50 7.42
CA ARG A 120 0.46 14.43 8.12
C ARG A 120 0.43 13.19 8.99
N ASN A 121 -0.32 13.23 10.09
CA ASN A 121 -0.55 12.04 10.90
C ASN A 121 -1.41 11.03 10.11
N ALA A 122 -0.87 9.85 9.83
CA ALA A 122 -1.59 8.80 9.09
C ALA A 122 -2.95 8.49 9.71
N SER A 123 -3.04 8.39 11.04
CA SER A 123 -4.32 8.12 11.72
C SER A 123 -5.37 9.21 11.50
N CYS A 124 -4.99 10.44 11.18
CA CYS A 124 -5.93 11.49 10.80
C CYS A 124 -6.44 11.29 9.36
N VAL A 125 -5.52 10.99 8.44
CA VAL A 125 -5.84 10.76 7.03
C VAL A 125 -6.71 9.50 6.90
N ASP A 126 -6.28 8.40 7.53
CA ASP A 126 -7.00 7.12 7.56
C ASP A 126 -8.41 7.29 8.11
N LYS A 127 -8.59 8.07 9.20
CA LYS A 127 -9.93 8.34 9.75
C LYS A 127 -10.89 9.00 8.76
N ARG A 128 -10.38 9.83 7.84
CA ARG A 128 -11.22 10.49 6.82
C ARG A 128 -11.64 9.50 5.74
N VAL A 129 -10.71 8.67 5.29
CA VAL A 129 -11.01 7.59 4.33
C VAL A 129 -11.97 6.58 4.96
N ASP A 130 -11.72 6.17 6.19
CA ASP A 130 -12.59 5.27 6.94
C ASP A 130 -13.99 5.84 7.08
N ALA A 131 -14.13 7.11 7.49
CA ALA A 131 -15.44 7.75 7.62
C ALA A 131 -16.21 7.77 6.28
N ALA A 132 -15.52 8.00 5.17
CA ALA A 132 -16.15 7.96 3.85
C ALA A 132 -16.62 6.55 3.46
N ILE A 133 -15.83 5.53 3.78
CA ILE A 133 -16.17 4.12 3.54
C ILE A 133 -17.31 3.68 4.45
N GLU A 134 -17.27 4.07 5.72
CA GLU A 134 -18.31 3.81 6.72
C GLU A 134 -19.65 4.46 6.29
N ASP A 135 -19.62 5.70 5.79
CA ASP A 135 -20.81 6.42 5.28
C ASP A 135 -21.37 5.76 4.00
N TYR A 136 -20.51 5.51 3.02
CA TYR A 136 -20.89 4.84 1.77
C TYR A 136 -21.43 3.43 2.01
N GLY A 137 -20.79 2.71 2.94
CA GLY A 137 -21.12 1.34 3.37
C GLY A 137 -22.17 1.23 4.46
N SER A 138 -22.81 2.34 4.87
CA SER A 138 -23.63 2.46 6.08
C SER A 138 -24.58 1.29 6.29
N ARG A 139 -25.28 0.87 5.24
CA ARG A 139 -26.22 -0.26 5.30
C ARG A 139 -25.61 -1.58 5.79
N CYS A 140 -24.34 -1.86 5.46
CA CYS A 140 -23.66 -3.03 5.99
C CYS A 140 -23.23 -2.78 7.44
N PHE A 141 -22.59 -1.63 7.71
CA PHE A 141 -22.08 -1.31 9.05
C PHE A 141 -23.18 -1.25 10.10
N GLU A 142 -24.38 -0.77 9.77
CA GLU A 142 -25.56 -0.74 10.65
C GLU A 142 -26.00 -2.13 11.14
N THR A 143 -25.65 -3.21 10.42
CA THR A 143 -25.93 -4.58 10.85
C THR A 143 -24.93 -5.11 11.88
N CYS A 144 -23.78 -4.45 12.03
CA CYS A 144 -22.77 -4.84 12.98
C CYS A 144 -23.15 -4.41 14.40
N ALA A 145 -23.05 -5.33 15.36
CA ALA A 145 -23.27 -5.02 16.78
C ALA A 145 -22.30 -3.94 17.33
N LYS A 146 -21.14 -3.78 16.70
CA LYS A 146 -20.13 -2.75 16.99
C LYS A 146 -19.63 -2.15 15.67
N PRO A 147 -20.36 -1.19 15.08
CA PRO A 147 -20.12 -0.70 13.71
C PRO A 147 -18.80 0.05 13.54
N LEU A 148 -18.14 0.47 14.62
CA LEU A 148 -16.86 1.18 14.60
C LEU A 148 -15.69 0.34 15.15
N ASN A 149 -15.92 -0.96 15.42
CA ASN A 149 -14.84 -1.83 15.87
C ASN A 149 -13.98 -2.28 14.67
N ARG A 150 -12.97 -1.48 14.35
CA ARG A 150 -12.08 -1.67 13.18
C ARG A 150 -11.29 -2.98 13.14
N THR A 151 -11.28 -3.72 14.24
CA THR A 151 -10.61 -5.02 14.35
C THR A 151 -11.58 -6.20 14.34
N GLY A 152 -12.89 -5.93 14.34
CA GLY A 152 -13.92 -6.96 14.36
C GLY A 152 -14.23 -7.50 12.96
N ASP A 153 -14.54 -8.80 12.89
CA ASP A 153 -14.84 -9.49 11.62
C ASP A 153 -15.97 -8.81 10.83
N CYS A 154 -17.02 -8.35 11.50
CA CYS A 154 -18.15 -7.66 10.85
C CYS A 154 -17.71 -6.35 10.19
N TYR A 155 -16.93 -5.52 10.91
CA TYR A 155 -16.41 -4.27 10.37
C TYR A 155 -15.55 -4.54 9.14
N LEU A 156 -14.60 -5.48 9.24
CA LEU A 156 -13.68 -5.80 8.15
C LEU A 156 -14.42 -6.34 6.92
N ALA A 157 -15.45 -7.16 7.12
CA ALA A 157 -16.32 -7.63 6.05
C ALA A 157 -17.07 -6.46 5.37
N CYS A 158 -17.69 -5.58 6.15
CA CYS A 158 -18.41 -4.43 5.62
C CYS A 158 -17.51 -3.43 4.91
N TYR A 159 -16.31 -3.19 5.44
CA TYR A 159 -15.32 -2.34 4.81
C TYR A 159 -14.89 -2.90 3.46
N LYS A 160 -14.60 -4.20 3.37
CA LYS A 160 -14.32 -4.88 2.11
C LYS A 160 -15.49 -4.80 1.13
N ASN A 161 -16.71 -5.02 1.61
CA ASN A 161 -17.91 -4.94 0.79
C ASN A 161 -18.12 -3.52 0.25
N ALA A 162 -17.87 -2.49 1.06
CA ALA A 162 -17.88 -1.09 0.64
C ALA A 162 -16.87 -0.82 -0.49
N LEU A 163 -15.67 -1.39 -0.39
CA LEU A 163 -14.62 -1.25 -1.41
C LEU A 163 -14.95 -1.99 -2.71
N LEU A 164 -15.50 -3.20 -2.64
CA LEU A 164 -15.63 -4.11 -3.78
C LEU A 164 -17.04 -4.22 -4.35
N GLY A 165 -18.04 -3.71 -3.63
CA GLY A 165 -19.45 -3.99 -3.86
C GLY A 165 -19.91 -5.30 -3.19
N ASP A 166 -21.18 -5.33 -2.79
CA ASP A 166 -21.88 -6.54 -2.36
C ASP A 166 -23.37 -6.43 -2.67
N ALA A 167 -23.88 -7.33 -3.52
CA ALA A 167 -25.28 -7.38 -3.91
C ALA A 167 -26.22 -7.69 -2.72
N SER A 168 -25.74 -8.40 -1.69
CA SER A 168 -26.51 -8.75 -0.49
C SER A 168 -26.94 -7.51 0.30
N TYR A 169 -26.13 -6.45 0.22
CA TYR A 169 -26.41 -5.14 0.82
C TYR A 169 -26.90 -4.11 -0.21
N ASN A 170 -27.14 -4.51 -1.46
CA ASN A 170 -27.39 -3.62 -2.60
C ASN A 170 -26.34 -2.51 -2.70
N LEU A 171 -25.08 -2.89 -2.56
CA LEU A 171 -23.97 -1.96 -2.48
C LEU A 171 -23.06 -2.12 -3.69
N SER A 172 -22.84 -1.05 -4.44
CA SER A 172 -21.82 -0.99 -5.49
C SER A 172 -20.44 -0.76 -4.88
N ALA A 173 -19.37 -1.04 -5.63
CA ALA A 173 -18.02 -0.65 -5.22
C ALA A 173 -17.93 0.87 -5.10
N VAL A 174 -17.32 1.37 -4.03
CA VAL A 174 -17.02 2.80 -3.89
C VAL A 174 -16.13 3.25 -5.07
N PRO A 175 -16.46 4.37 -5.74
CA PRO A 175 -15.61 4.87 -6.82
C PRO A 175 -14.21 5.22 -6.32
N HIS A 176 -13.18 4.78 -7.05
CA HIS A 176 -11.79 5.04 -6.69
C HIS A 176 -11.48 6.55 -6.52
N ALA A 177 -12.05 7.40 -7.39
CA ALA A 177 -11.90 8.85 -7.30
C ALA A 177 -12.46 9.43 -5.98
N GLN A 178 -13.48 8.80 -5.40
CA GLN A 178 -14.05 9.21 -4.11
C GLN A 178 -13.10 8.84 -2.96
N LEU A 179 -12.48 7.67 -3.00
CA LEU A 179 -11.48 7.27 -2.02
C LEU A 179 -10.26 8.19 -2.03
N ILE A 180 -9.75 8.49 -3.24
CA ILE A 180 -8.64 9.42 -3.43
C ILE A 180 -8.99 10.81 -2.87
N SER A 181 -10.17 11.36 -3.20
CA SER A 181 -10.51 12.72 -2.78
C SER A 181 -10.59 12.86 -1.26
N HIS A 182 -11.06 11.84 -0.53
CA HIS A 182 -11.08 11.86 0.94
C HIS A 182 -9.68 11.74 1.55
N TRP A 183 -8.77 11.00 0.90
CA TRP A 183 -7.37 10.94 1.27
C TRP A 183 -6.67 12.29 1.01
N GLU A 184 -6.81 12.85 -0.20
CA GLU A 184 -6.22 14.12 -0.64
C GLU A 184 -6.70 15.28 0.24
N ALA A 185 -7.99 15.30 0.62
CA ALA A 185 -8.53 16.29 1.55
C ALA A 185 -7.74 16.35 2.86
N GLY A 186 -7.11 15.26 3.30
CA GLY A 186 -6.19 15.21 4.44
C GLY A 186 -4.98 16.14 4.31
N PHE A 187 -4.59 16.52 3.10
CA PHE A 187 -3.42 17.33 2.81
C PHE A 187 -3.76 18.80 2.53
N GLU A 188 -4.99 19.08 2.13
CA GLU A 188 -5.53 20.43 1.85
C GLU A 188 -5.62 21.35 3.09
N GLU A 189 -5.92 22.63 2.85
CA GLU A 189 -6.20 23.62 3.91
C GLU A 189 -7.46 23.22 4.72
N GLY A 190 -7.38 23.28 6.06
CA GLY A 190 -8.41 22.69 6.93
C GLY A 190 -8.37 21.15 6.99
N GLY A 191 -7.34 20.55 6.39
CA GLY A 191 -7.04 19.13 6.37
C GLY A 191 -6.58 18.55 7.71
N CYS A 192 -5.76 17.52 7.63
CA CYS A 192 -5.04 17.02 8.79
C CYS A 192 -3.93 17.99 9.22
N PRO A 193 -3.62 18.11 10.52
CA PRO A 193 -2.52 18.94 10.97
C PRO A 193 -1.18 18.50 10.38
N ALA A 194 -0.36 19.48 10.01
CA ALA A 194 1.04 19.24 9.69
C ALA A 194 1.76 18.68 10.92
N VAL A 195 2.59 17.66 10.70
CA VAL A 195 3.47 17.13 11.74
C VAL A 195 4.91 17.28 11.27
N THR A 196 5.82 17.47 12.22
CA THR A 196 7.25 17.32 11.95
C THR A 196 7.59 15.85 12.16
N PRO A 197 8.14 15.14 11.17
CA PRO A 197 8.57 13.76 11.36
C PRO A 197 9.64 13.73 12.46
N ALA A 198 9.68 12.64 13.21
CA ALA A 198 10.73 12.46 14.20
C ALA A 198 12.10 12.56 13.50
N PRO A 199 13.10 13.21 14.12
CA PRO A 199 14.44 13.25 13.56
C PRO A 199 14.90 11.82 13.31
N CYS A 200 15.27 11.54 12.06
CA CYS A 200 15.71 10.23 11.67
C CYS A 200 16.96 9.86 12.50
N ARG A 201 16.98 8.67 13.11
CA ARG A 201 18.12 8.15 13.88
C ARG A 201 18.54 6.78 13.33
N GLY A 202 19.83 6.63 13.03
CA GLY A 202 20.44 5.36 12.61
C GLY A 202 20.79 5.28 11.12
N GLU A 203 21.29 4.12 10.69
CA GLU A 203 21.81 3.87 9.32
C GLU A 203 20.75 4.00 8.21
N GLN A 204 19.47 4.05 8.57
CA GLN A 204 18.32 4.14 7.65
C GLN A 204 18.08 5.57 7.14
N CYS A 205 18.84 6.55 7.64
CA CYS A 205 18.58 7.98 7.41
C CYS A 205 19.35 8.57 6.22
N GLY A 206 20.09 7.74 5.48
CA GLY A 206 21.02 8.22 4.46
C GLY A 206 22.23 8.96 5.06
N PRO A 207 23.27 9.23 4.25
CA PRO A 207 24.35 10.15 4.61
C PRO A 207 23.89 11.60 4.69
#